data_AF-A0A193LD46-F1
#
_entry.id   AF-A0A193LD46-F1
#
_cell.length_a   1.000
_cell.length_b   1.000
_cell.length_c   1.000
_cell.angle_alpha   90.00
_cell.angle_beta   90.00
_cell.angle_gamma   90.00
#
_symmetry.space_group_name_H-M   'P 1'
#
loop_
_entity.id
_entity.type
_entity.pdbx_description
1 polymer ?
#
loop_
_entity_poly.entity_id
_entity_poly.type
_entity_poly.pdbx_seq_one_letter_code
_entity_poly.pdbx_strand_id
1 'polypeptide(L)'
;MTWILALIRDSMPRSMQAARFDCSAATAYSVSLGAGGGGDPGARRMLHGSIPSEQICYRLYNDPARSQVWGDGSGSTTTVGGTGTGALQSLSVYGRIPLQATPRPGKYDDTVIVTISY
;
A
#
# COMPACT_ATOMS: atom_id res chain seq x y z
N MET A 1 9.67 -17.42 -4.88
CA MET A 1 9.79 -15.99 -5.29
C MET A 1 8.49 -15.57 -5.92
N THR A 2 7.52 -15.15 -5.10
CA THR A 2 6.18 -14.78 -5.55
C THR A 2 6.08 -13.26 -5.55
N TRP A 3 5.97 -12.66 -6.73
CA TRP A 3 5.76 -11.22 -6.89
C TRP A 3 4.25 -10.96 -6.93
N ILE A 4 3.72 -10.23 -5.95
CA ILE A 4 2.33 -9.75 -5.99
C ILE A 4 2.34 -8.26 -6.21
N LEU A 5 1.79 -7.86 -7.36
CA LEU A 5 1.57 -6.48 -7.74
C LEU A 5 0.18 -6.06 -7.24
N ALA A 6 0.13 -5.12 -6.31
CA ALA A 6 -1.13 -4.50 -5.88
C ALA A 6 -1.36 -3.23 -6.72
N LEU A 7 -2.34 -3.26 -7.61
CA LEU A 7 -2.82 -2.09 -8.35
C LEU A 7 -3.95 -1.43 -7.56
N ILE A 8 -3.75 -0.20 -7.08
CA ILE A 8 -4.80 0.62 -6.48
C ILE A 8 -5.37 1.49 -7.60
N ARG A 9 -6.52 1.13 -8.17
CA ARG A 9 -7.25 1.94 -9.16
C ARG A 9 -8.46 2.61 -8.52
N ASP A 10 -8.79 3.81 -8.98
CA ASP A 10 -9.89 4.70 -8.51
C ASP A 10 -11.32 4.17 -8.79
N SER A 11 -11.52 2.86 -8.79
CA SER A 11 -12.83 2.22 -8.93
C SER A 11 -12.96 1.15 -7.84
N MET A 12 -13.11 1.59 -6.60
CA MET A 12 -13.32 0.71 -5.45
C MET A 12 -14.82 0.52 -5.16
N PRO A 13 -15.50 -0.51 -5.68
CA PRO A 13 -16.81 -0.89 -5.19
C PRO A 13 -16.66 -1.63 -3.85
N ARG A 14 -16.71 -0.94 -2.70
CA ARG A 14 -16.99 -1.49 -1.34
C ARG A 14 -16.35 -2.84 -0.92
N SER A 15 -15.32 -3.36 -1.57
CA SER A 15 -14.65 -4.61 -1.21
C SER A 15 -13.18 -4.34 -1.00
N MET A 16 -12.75 -4.44 0.26
CA MET A 16 -11.35 -4.48 0.68
C MET A 16 -10.53 -5.38 -0.25
N GLN A 17 -9.49 -4.85 -0.90
CA GLN A 17 -8.49 -5.68 -1.57
C GLN A 17 -7.62 -6.35 -0.49
N ALA A 18 -7.90 -7.61 -0.20
CA ALA A 18 -7.02 -8.46 0.62
C ALA A 18 -5.81 -8.88 -0.24
N ALA A 19 -4.61 -8.57 0.21
CA ALA A 19 -3.40 -9.16 -0.37
C ALA A 19 -3.29 -10.61 0.14
N ARG A 20 -3.29 -11.58 -0.79
CA ARG A 20 -3.34 -13.03 -0.51
C ARG A 20 -2.01 -13.70 -0.83
N PHE A 21 -1.42 -14.42 0.13
CA PHE A 21 -0.12 -15.09 -0.04
C PHE A 21 -0.14 -16.51 0.53
N ASP A 22 0.56 -17.43 -0.14
CA ASP A 22 0.89 -18.78 0.35
C ASP A 22 2.31 -18.78 0.91
N CYS A 23 2.45 -18.85 2.24
CA CYS A 23 3.72 -19.07 2.92
C CYS A 23 3.80 -20.51 3.44
N SER A 24 4.96 -21.17 3.27
CA SER A 24 5.26 -22.45 3.92
C SER A 24 5.03 -22.35 5.44
N ALA A 25 4.47 -23.40 6.03
CA ALA A 25 4.17 -23.43 7.45
C ALA A 25 5.42 -23.14 8.31
N ALA A 26 5.25 -22.35 9.36
CA ALA A 26 6.28 -21.92 10.32
C ALA A 26 7.38 -20.98 9.78
N THR A 27 7.26 -20.44 8.57
CA THR A 27 8.21 -19.42 8.07
C THR A 27 7.79 -18.03 8.54
N ALA A 28 8.62 -17.36 9.35
CA ALA A 28 8.41 -15.94 9.67
C ALA A 28 8.54 -15.10 8.40
N TYR A 29 7.68 -14.11 8.23
CA TYR A 29 7.75 -13.20 7.09
C TYR A 29 7.52 -11.75 7.52
N SER A 30 7.99 -10.82 6.71
CA SER A 30 7.75 -9.38 6.83
C SER A 30 7.26 -8.82 5.51
N VAL A 31 6.20 -8.01 5.55
CA VAL A 31 5.59 -7.37 4.39
C VAL A 31 5.83 -5.87 4.46
N SER A 32 6.46 -5.35 3.43
CA SER A 32 6.76 -3.93 3.24
C SER A 32 6.03 -3.37 2.01
N LEU A 33 5.68 -2.09 2.08
CA LEU A 33 5.08 -1.36 0.98
C LEU A 33 6.04 -0.28 0.49
N GLY A 34 6.37 -0.32 -0.80
CA GLY A 34 7.24 0.67 -1.43
C GLY A 34 6.61 2.06 -1.52
N ALA A 35 7.39 3.01 -2.04
CA ALA A 35 7.03 4.42 -2.11
C ALA A 35 5.95 4.82 -3.13
N GLY A 36 5.59 3.89 -4.04
CA GLY A 36 4.85 4.26 -5.24
C GLY A 36 5.63 5.24 -6.13
N GLY A 37 4.92 5.95 -7.01
CA GLY A 37 5.46 7.01 -7.86
C GLY A 37 5.86 8.27 -7.09
N GLY A 38 5.53 8.37 -5.81
CA GLY A 38 5.83 9.53 -4.96
C GLY A 38 7.22 9.55 -4.34
N GLY A 39 7.97 8.44 -4.36
CA GLY A 39 9.34 8.35 -3.82
C GLY A 39 9.45 8.28 -2.28
N ASP A 40 8.35 8.49 -1.54
CA ASP A 40 8.26 8.36 -0.09
C ASP A 40 7.16 7.36 0.33
N PRO A 41 7.49 6.24 1.00
CA PRO A 41 6.49 5.27 1.49
C PRO A 41 5.61 5.80 2.64
N GLY A 42 6.04 6.84 3.34
CA GLY A 42 5.24 7.56 4.34
C GLY A 42 4.38 8.69 3.75
N ALA A 43 4.65 9.11 2.53
CA ALA A 43 3.98 10.22 1.85
C ALA A 43 3.82 9.95 0.34
N ARG A 44 3.06 8.91 -0.01
CA ARG A 44 2.83 8.51 -1.39
C ARG A 44 2.02 9.54 -2.17
N ARG A 45 2.17 9.53 -3.49
CA ARG A 45 1.52 10.47 -4.41
C ARG A 45 0.99 9.73 -5.63
N MET A 46 -0.31 9.89 -5.89
CA MET A 46 -0.90 9.51 -7.18
C MET A 46 -0.71 10.64 -8.17
N LEU A 47 -0.39 10.32 -9.42
CA LEU A 47 -0.15 11.31 -10.47
C LEU A 47 -1.35 11.36 -11.42
N HIS A 48 -1.71 12.57 -11.85
CA HIS A 48 -2.75 12.74 -12.86
C HIS A 48 -2.28 12.17 -14.21
N GLY A 49 -3.10 11.35 -14.85
CA GLY A 49 -2.73 10.62 -16.07
C GLY A 49 -2.37 11.50 -17.27
N SER A 50 -2.72 12.79 -17.27
CA SER A 50 -2.41 13.74 -18.36
C SER A 50 -1.68 15.01 -17.91
N ILE A 51 -1.49 15.22 -16.60
CA ILE A 51 -0.90 16.46 -16.07
C ILE A 51 0.10 16.06 -14.97
N PRO A 52 1.39 15.83 -15.29
CA PRO A 52 2.34 15.25 -14.34
C PRO A 52 2.58 16.07 -13.06
N SER A 53 2.29 17.38 -13.09
CA SER A 53 2.39 18.27 -11.93
C SER A 53 1.17 18.19 -11.00
N GLU A 54 0.06 17.62 -11.46
CA GLU A 54 -1.14 17.41 -10.65
C GLU A 54 -1.05 16.06 -9.96
N GLN A 55 -1.27 16.08 -8.65
CA GLN A 55 -1.00 14.93 -7.81
C GLN A 55 -1.82 14.94 -6.53
N ILE A 56 -2.16 13.75 -6.06
CA ILE A 56 -2.91 13.53 -4.83
C ILE A 56 -2.01 12.82 -3.83
N CYS A 57 -1.70 13.49 -2.73
CA CYS A 57 -1.00 12.88 -1.62
C CYS A 57 -1.92 11.90 -0.89
N TYR A 58 -1.40 10.72 -0.54
CA TYR A 58 -2.12 9.72 0.23
C TYR A 58 -1.18 8.91 1.12
N ARG A 59 -1.76 8.21 2.09
CA ARG A 59 -1.04 7.30 2.99
C ARG A 59 -1.77 5.97 3.10
N LEU A 60 -1.01 4.91 3.32
CA LEU A 60 -1.50 3.56 3.58
C LEU A 60 -1.14 3.18 5.02
N TYR A 61 -2.05 2.49 5.69
CA TYR A 61 -1.93 2.10 7.09
C TYR A 61 -2.23 0.61 7.24
N ASN A 62 -1.64 -0.02 8.25
CA ASN A 62 -1.87 -1.43 8.57
C ASN A 62 -2.97 -1.63 9.64
N ASP A 63 -3.50 -0.54 10.20
CA ASP A 63 -4.52 -0.55 11.24
C ASP A 63 -5.77 0.27 10.86
N PRO A 64 -6.97 -0.14 11.33
CA PRO A 64 -8.21 0.57 11.00
C PRO A 64 -8.27 1.98 11.59
N ALA A 65 -7.58 2.24 12.71
CA ALA A 65 -7.46 3.57 13.31
C ALA A 65 -6.53 4.50 12.50
N ARG A 66 -5.78 3.96 11.53
CA ARG A 66 -4.84 4.69 10.69
C ARG A 66 -3.78 5.42 11.50
N SER A 67 -3.23 4.73 12.49
CA SER A 67 -2.21 5.22 13.40
C SER A 67 -0.80 4.79 13.00
N GLN A 68 -0.67 3.67 12.28
CA GLN A 68 0.59 3.09 11.86
C GLN A 68 0.70 3.12 10.34
N VAL A 69 1.54 4.04 9.83
CA VAL A 69 1.76 4.16 8.38
C VAL A 69 2.53 2.92 7.91
N TRP A 70 2.00 2.25 6.89
CA TRP A 70 2.61 1.05 6.33
C TRP A 70 3.54 1.44 5.17
N GLY A 71 4.82 1.12 5.35
CA GLY A 71 5.88 1.39 4.40
C GLY A 71 6.94 0.29 4.43
N ASP A 72 8.19 0.70 4.29
CA ASP A 72 9.36 -0.18 4.27
C ASP A 72 10.18 -0.15 5.57
N GLY A 73 9.72 0.58 6.59
CA GLY A 73 10.43 0.76 7.86
C GLY A 73 11.26 2.03 7.91
N SER A 74 11.40 2.76 6.80
CA SER A 74 12.03 4.09 6.76
C SER A 74 11.03 5.19 7.13
N GLY A 75 11.52 6.40 7.45
CA GLY A 75 10.66 7.59 7.55
C GLY A 75 9.51 7.51 8.57
N SER A 76 9.70 6.78 9.67
CA SER A 76 8.65 6.49 10.68
C SER A 76 7.49 5.60 10.17
N THR A 77 7.71 4.87 9.07
CA THR A 77 6.78 3.83 8.61
C THR A 77 7.05 2.51 9.31
N THR A 78 6.06 1.62 9.25
CA THR A 78 6.12 0.28 9.82
C THR A 78 5.99 -0.76 8.72
N THR A 79 6.59 -1.93 8.94
CA THR A 79 6.32 -3.15 8.17
C THR A 79 5.35 -4.04 8.93
N VAL A 80 4.73 -5.00 8.24
CA VAL A 80 3.79 -5.95 8.86
C VAL A 80 4.41 -7.34 8.86
N GLY A 81 4.74 -7.84 10.05
CA GLY A 81 5.24 -9.20 10.25
C GLY A 81 4.11 -10.22 10.40
N GLY A 82 4.43 -11.48 10.12
CA GLY A 82 3.54 -12.62 10.38
C GLY A 82 4.29 -13.94 10.33
N THR A 83 3.55 -15.05 10.50
CA THR A 83 4.10 -16.40 10.38
C THR A 83 3.27 -17.19 9.40
N GLY A 84 3.93 -17.85 8.44
CA GLY A 84 3.31 -18.74 7.48
C GLY A 84 2.49 -19.83 8.18
N THR A 85 1.20 -19.91 7.90
CA THR A 85 0.31 -20.95 8.43
C THR A 85 0.17 -22.14 7.48
N GLY A 86 0.78 -22.09 6.28
CA GLY A 86 0.54 -23.07 5.22
C GLY A 86 -0.81 -22.91 4.52
N ALA A 87 -1.54 -21.83 4.81
CA ALA A 87 -2.81 -21.46 4.18
C ALA A 87 -2.77 -20.00 3.71
N LEU A 88 -3.77 -19.62 2.90
CA LEU A 88 -3.97 -18.25 2.42
C LEU A 88 -4.11 -17.25 3.57
N GLN A 89 -3.16 -16.32 3.68
CA GLN A 89 -3.22 -15.22 4.64
C GLN A 89 -3.64 -13.93 3.96
N SER A 90 -4.50 -13.16 4.64
CA SER A 90 -5.05 -11.89 4.15
C SER A 90 -4.56 -10.73 5.02
N LEU A 91 -3.91 -9.74 4.41
CA LEU A 91 -3.55 -8.48 5.07
C LEU A 91 -4.46 -7.36 4.57
N SER A 92 -4.98 -6.57 5.51
CA SER A 92 -5.85 -5.42 5.21
C SER A 92 -5.04 -4.14 5.11
N VAL A 93 -5.24 -3.38 4.04
CA VAL A 93 -4.61 -2.08 3.82
C VAL A 93 -5.66 -0.99 3.95
N TYR A 94 -5.38 0.03 4.76
CA TYR A 94 -6.28 1.17 4.98
C TYR A 94 -5.70 2.42 4.33
N GLY A 95 -6.39 3.01 3.36
CA GLY A 95 -5.97 4.27 2.72
C GLY A 95 -6.52 5.52 3.42
N ARG A 96 -5.77 6.63 3.34
CA ARG A 96 -6.27 7.98 3.65
C ARG A 96 -5.67 9.03 2.74
N ILE A 97 -6.53 9.90 2.22
CA ILE A 97 -6.14 11.15 1.58
C ILE A 97 -6.24 12.25 2.65
N PRO A 98 -5.12 12.85 3.10
CA PRO A 98 -5.16 13.98 4.00
C PRO A 98 -5.77 15.21 3.30
N LEU A 99 -6.22 16.18 4.10
CA LEU A 99 -6.70 17.44 3.58
C LEU A 99 -5.58 18.13 2.78
N GLN A 100 -5.89 18.51 1.55
CA GLN A 100 -5.00 19.19 0.63
C GLN A 100 -5.82 20.11 -0.29
N ALA A 101 -5.15 20.95 -1.08
CA ALA A 101 -5.82 21.74 -2.11
C ALA A 101 -6.64 20.81 -3.02
N THR A 102 -7.83 21.26 -3.44
CA THR A 102 -8.70 20.43 -4.28
C THR A 102 -7.99 20.13 -5.60
N PRO A 103 -7.66 18.86 -5.88
CA PRO A 103 -6.97 18.48 -7.10
C PRO A 103 -7.90 18.67 -8.30
N ARG A 104 -7.33 18.87 -9.48
CA ARG A 104 -8.15 18.96 -10.70
C ARG A 104 -8.91 17.66 -10.93
N PRO A 105 -10.16 17.72 -11.46
CA PRO A 105 -10.89 16.52 -11.83
C PRO A 105 -10.14 15.72 -12.89
N GLY A 106 -10.05 14.40 -12.69
CA GLY A 106 -9.40 13.49 -13.63
C GLY A 106 -8.96 12.20 -12.96
N LYS A 107 -8.27 11.34 -13.72
CA LYS A 107 -7.77 10.05 -13.22
C LYS A 107 -6.39 10.24 -12.61
N TYR A 108 -6.22 9.72 -11.40
CA TYR A 108 -4.95 9.65 -10.69
C TYR A 108 -4.61 8.20 -10.43
N ASP A 109 -3.41 7.79 -10.84
CA ASP A 109 -2.95 6.41 -10.71
C ASP A 109 -1.62 6.37 -9.94
N ASP A 110 -1.42 5.30 -9.16
CA ASP A 110 -0.14 4.98 -8.53
C ASP A 110 0.06 3.46 -8.46
N THR A 111 1.31 3.01 -8.49
CA THR A 111 1.70 1.61 -8.40
C THR A 111 2.58 1.38 -7.19
N VAL A 112 2.02 0.77 -6.14
CA VAL A 112 2.75 0.45 -4.91
C VAL A 112 3.24 -1.00 -4.96
N ILE A 113 4.56 -1.17 -4.92
CA ILE A 113 5.18 -2.50 -4.88
C ILE A 113 5.07 -3.05 -3.46
N VAL A 114 4.58 -4.29 -3.34
CA VAL A 114 4.53 -5.04 -2.08
C VAL A 114 5.68 -6.04 -2.07
N THR A 115 6.55 -5.95 -1.06
CA THR A 115 7.70 -6.84 -0.92
C THR A 115 7.54 -7.70 0.32
N ILE A 116 7.67 -9.01 0.14
CA ILE A 116 7.69 -9.99 1.23
C ILE A 116 9.08 -10.56 1.39
N SER A 117 9.62 -10.47 2.60
CA SER A 117 10.86 -11.14 3.02
C SER A 117 10.58 -12.23 4.05
N TYR A 118 11.44 -13.25 4.10
CA TYR A 118 11.41 -14.38 5.04
C TYR A 118 12.83 -14.72 5.52
#